data_AF-A0A7X9GJB0-F1
#
_entry.id   AF-A0A7X9GJB0-F1
#
_cell.length_a   1.000
_cell.length_b   1.000
_cell.length_c   1.000
_cell.angle_alpha   90.00
_cell.angle_beta   90.00
_cell.angle_gamma   90.00
#
_symmetry.space_group_name_H-M   'P 1'
#
loop_
_entity.id
_entity.type
_entity.pdbx_description
1 polymer ?
#
loop_
_entity_poly.entity_id
_entity_poly.type
_entity_poly.pdbx_seq_one_letter_code
_entity_poly.pdbx_strand_id
1 'polypeptide(L)'
;MKNTIRWGAHLLLIHLYFILIVWLAGYFPGLALLAMGVYLVIIWQAGRFIAHATKSSSLMTLGAIGLFAQLPGLVLAGACLAFYLYNISVPGDAAFALQLWHTPFMPLLTFVSFPVYQGYNLYFLALFILPVFYVLLLWAAGRTSSGQEQSPVPR
;
A
#
# COMPACT_ATOMS: atom_id res chain seq x y z
N MET A 1 12.76 10.25 14.28
CA MET A 1 12.91 8.80 14.00
C MET A 1 12.02 7.90 14.85
N LYS A 2 12.01 7.99 16.20
CA LYS A 2 11.20 7.10 17.07
C LYS A 2 9.70 7.04 16.69
N ASN A 3 9.08 8.19 16.40
CA ASN A 3 7.68 8.26 15.99
C ASN A 3 7.42 7.64 14.61
N THR A 4 8.35 7.82 13.66
CA THR A 4 8.27 7.24 12.31
C THR A 4 8.26 5.72 12.36
N ILE A 5 9.22 5.13 13.11
CA ILE A 5 9.33 3.68 13.26
C ILE A 5 8.08 3.13 13.96
N ARG A 6 7.63 3.79 15.03
CA ARG A 6 6.43 3.36 15.75
C ARG A 6 5.20 3.34 14.84
N TRP A 7 4.91 4.41 14.11
CA TRP A 7 3.75 4.45 13.22
C TRP A 7 3.89 3.50 12.03
N GLY A 8 5.09 3.42 11.45
CA GLY A 8 5.40 2.47 10.38
C GLY A 8 5.17 1.02 10.82
N ALA A 9 5.57 0.66 12.04
CA ALA A 9 5.33 -0.68 12.60
C ALA A 9 3.83 -0.97 12.82
N HIS A 10 3.04 0.00 13.29
CA HIS A 10 1.59 -0.21 13.40
C HIS A 10 0.94 -0.44 12.03
N LEU A 11 1.32 0.37 11.04
CA LEU A 11 0.84 0.22 9.66
C LEU A 11 1.29 -1.11 9.03
N LEU A 12 2.51 -1.56 9.31
CA LEU A 12 3.02 -2.86 8.93
C LEU A 12 2.16 -3.98 9.50
N LEU A 13 1.83 -3.93 10.79
CA LEU A 13 0.97 -4.92 11.45
C LEU A 13 -0.45 -4.93 10.86
N ILE A 14 -1.03 -3.75 10.61
CA ILE A 14 -2.33 -3.64 9.92
C ILE A 14 -2.25 -4.29 8.54
N HIS A 15 -1.19 -4.01 7.77
CA HIS A 15 -1.00 -4.59 6.45
C HIS A 15 -0.90 -6.12 6.49
N LEU A 16 -0.07 -6.68 7.39
CA LEU A 16 0.04 -8.12 7.59
C LEU A 16 -1.30 -8.77 7.98
N TYR A 17 -2.07 -8.12 8.84
CA TYR A 17 -3.40 -8.61 9.22
C TYR A 17 -4.35 -8.64 8.02
N PHE A 18 -4.30 -7.61 7.18
CA PHE A 18 -5.13 -7.55 5.98
C PHE A 18 -4.67 -8.48 4.85
N ILE A 19 -3.40 -8.87 4.80
CA ILE A 19 -2.97 -9.97 3.91
C ILE A 19 -3.79 -11.22 4.24
N LEU A 20 -3.88 -11.59 5.53
CA LEU A 20 -4.64 -12.76 5.96
C LEU A 20 -6.15 -12.61 5.72
N ILE A 21 -6.73 -11.46 6.05
CA ILE A 21 -8.18 -11.22 5.83
C ILE A 21 -8.52 -11.31 4.36
N VAL A 22 -7.80 -10.58 3.49
CA VAL A 22 -8.12 -10.53 2.07
C VAL A 22 -7.84 -11.88 1.40
N TRP A 23 -6.78 -12.57 1.82
CA TRP A 23 -6.50 -13.94 1.38
C TRP A 23 -7.65 -14.90 1.72
N LEU A 24 -8.11 -14.89 2.98
CA LEU A 24 -9.25 -15.73 3.41
C LEU A 24 -10.56 -15.31 2.74
N ALA A 25 -10.76 -14.01 2.51
CA ALA A 25 -11.91 -13.49 1.80
C ALA A 25 -11.93 -13.89 0.32
N GLY A 26 -10.76 -14.21 -0.26
CA GLY A 26 -10.63 -14.70 -1.64
C GLY A 26 -11.38 -16.01 -1.92
N TYR A 27 -11.70 -16.79 -0.89
CA TYR A 27 -12.52 -18.00 -1.02
C TYR A 27 -14.01 -17.72 -1.25
N PHE A 28 -14.45 -16.46 -1.06
CA PHE A 28 -15.85 -16.06 -1.19
C PHE A 28 -16.01 -14.97 -2.26
N PRO A 29 -16.92 -15.14 -3.24
CA PRO A 29 -17.16 -14.13 -4.26
C PRO A 29 -17.53 -12.77 -3.65
N GLY A 30 -16.83 -11.71 -4.07
CA GLY A 30 -17.09 -10.33 -3.64
C GLY A 30 -16.57 -9.95 -2.24
N LEU A 31 -16.28 -10.90 -1.35
CA LEU A 31 -15.82 -10.58 0.00
C LEU A 31 -14.42 -9.96 0.00
N ALA A 32 -13.55 -10.41 -0.92
CA ALA A 32 -12.22 -9.82 -1.09
C ALA A 32 -12.27 -8.32 -1.47
N LEU A 33 -13.26 -7.91 -2.28
CA LEU A 33 -13.47 -6.51 -2.64
C LEU A 33 -13.93 -5.68 -1.43
N LEU A 34 -14.83 -6.23 -0.61
CA LEU A 34 -15.26 -5.58 0.63
C LEU A 34 -14.09 -5.43 1.61
N ALA A 35 -13.30 -6.49 1.81
CA ALA A 35 -12.13 -6.47 2.67
C ALA A 35 -11.07 -5.46 2.19
N MET A 36 -10.82 -5.38 0.88
CA MET A 36 -9.99 -4.33 0.28
C MET A 36 -10.57 -2.94 0.55
N GLY A 37 -11.88 -2.74 0.38
CA GLY A 37 -12.53 -1.46 0.67
C GLY A 37 -12.33 -1.01 2.12
N VAL A 38 -12.53 -1.93 3.07
CA VAL A 38 -12.27 -1.68 4.50
C VAL A 38 -10.80 -1.36 4.72
N TYR A 39 -9.89 -2.08 4.08
CA TYR A 39 -8.46 -1.81 4.17
C TYR A 39 -8.11 -0.39 3.75
N LEU A 40 -8.59 0.06 2.58
CA LEU A 40 -8.35 1.41 2.07
C LEU A 40 -8.89 2.49 3.02
N VAL A 41 -10.07 2.27 3.61
CA VAL A 41 -10.66 3.18 4.60
C VAL A 41 -9.81 3.25 5.86
N ILE A 42 -9.29 2.12 6.35
CA ILE A 42 -8.41 2.08 7.52
C ILE A 42 -7.10 2.84 7.24
N ILE A 43 -6.48 2.64 6.08
CA ILE A 43 -5.26 3.37 5.70
C ILE A 43 -5.53 4.88 5.61
N TRP A 44 -6.68 5.27 5.04
CA TRP A 44 -7.10 6.67 5.00
C TRP A 44 -7.27 7.26 6.40
N GLN A 45 -8.01 6.59 7.28
CA GLN A 45 -8.21 7.04 8.66
C GLN A 45 -6.89 7.10 9.43
N ALA A 46 -6.01 6.12 9.24
CA ALA A 46 -4.67 6.11 9.82
C ALA A 46 -3.85 7.31 9.35
N GLY A 47 -3.90 7.67 8.07
CA GLY A 47 -3.22 8.86 7.54
C GLY A 47 -3.67 10.15 8.22
N ARG A 48 -4.99 10.35 8.38
CA ARG A 48 -5.55 11.49 9.12
C ARG A 48 -5.09 11.50 10.59
N PHE A 49 -5.18 10.36 11.26
CA PHE A 49 -4.83 10.22 12.67
C PHE A 49 -3.34 10.47 12.92
N ILE A 50 -2.46 9.90 12.08
CA ILE A 50 -1.01 10.09 12.17
C ILE A 50 -0.65 11.54 11.88
N ALA A 51 -1.28 12.19 10.90
CA ALA A 51 -1.02 13.60 10.59
C ALA A 51 -1.36 14.51 11.77
N HIS A 52 -2.51 14.29 12.42
CA HIS A 52 -2.89 15.01 13.63
C HIS A 52 -1.92 14.71 14.80
N ALA A 53 -1.61 13.43 15.05
CA ALA A 53 -0.71 13.02 16.15
C ALA A 53 0.73 13.51 15.97
N THR A 54 1.19 13.66 14.74
CA THR A 54 2.54 14.17 14.41
C THR A 54 2.55 15.68 14.16
N LYS A 55 1.38 16.33 14.14
CA LYS A 55 1.18 17.73 13.73
C LYS A 55 1.84 18.04 12.38
N SER A 56 1.84 17.07 11.47
CA SER A 56 2.52 17.16 10.18
C SER A 56 1.77 16.36 9.12
N SER A 57 1.37 17.06 8.06
CA SER A 57 0.85 16.47 6.82
C SER A 57 1.90 16.49 5.70
N SER A 58 3.18 16.68 6.04
CA SER A 58 4.23 16.72 5.02
C SER A 58 4.39 15.35 4.34
N LEU A 59 4.64 15.37 3.03
CA LEU A 59 4.91 14.17 2.26
C LEU A 59 6.15 13.44 2.81
N MET A 60 7.13 14.18 3.33
CA MET A 60 8.33 13.59 3.92
C MET A 60 8.00 12.76 5.17
N THR A 61 7.16 13.28 6.08
CA THR A 61 6.79 12.58 7.31
C THR A 61 5.92 11.36 7.03
N LEU A 62 4.81 11.55 6.31
CA LEU A 62 3.86 10.46 6.04
C LEU A 62 4.42 9.46 5.03
N GLY A 63 5.23 9.93 4.08
CA GLY A 63 5.96 9.10 3.13
C GLY A 63 6.98 8.21 3.82
N ALA A 64 7.81 8.73 4.72
CA ALA A 64 8.75 7.90 5.47
C ALA A 64 8.04 6.82 6.30
N ILE A 65 6.89 7.15 6.92
CA ILE A 65 6.07 6.20 7.67
C ILE A 65 5.49 5.12 6.73
N GLY A 66 4.93 5.51 5.59
CA GLY A 66 4.34 4.59 4.63
C GLY A 66 5.37 3.70 3.93
N LEU A 67 6.52 4.26 3.55
CA LEU A 67 7.64 3.52 2.97
C LEU A 67 8.18 2.48 3.96
N PHE A 68 8.26 2.82 5.25
CA PHE A 68 8.65 1.85 6.28
C PHE A 68 7.66 0.67 6.33
N ALA A 69 6.36 0.96 6.32
CA ALA A 69 5.33 -0.07 6.35
C ALA A 69 5.32 -0.94 5.08
N GLN A 70 5.77 -0.40 3.95
CA GLN A 70 5.86 -1.09 2.66
C GLN A 70 7.26 -1.62 2.34
N LEU A 71 8.21 -1.53 3.27
CA LEU A 71 9.62 -1.88 3.03
C LEU A 71 9.79 -3.33 2.53
N PRO A 72 9.12 -4.35 3.08
CA PRO A 72 9.20 -5.70 2.53
C PRO A 72 8.73 -5.79 1.07
N GLY A 73 7.61 -5.15 0.74
CA GLY A 73 7.10 -5.07 -0.64
C GLY A 73 8.06 -4.35 -1.58
N LEU A 74 8.66 -3.24 -1.14
CA LEU A 74 9.64 -2.49 -1.93
C LEU A 74 10.92 -3.29 -2.19
N VAL A 75 11.40 -4.05 -1.21
CA VAL A 75 12.57 -4.94 -1.37
C VAL A 75 12.25 -6.06 -2.35
N LEU A 76 11.09 -6.70 -2.22
CA LEU A 76 10.63 -7.75 -3.13
C LEU A 76 10.41 -7.22 -4.55
N ALA A 77 9.84 -6.03 -4.68
CA ALA A 77 9.67 -5.33 -5.94
C ALA A 77 11.06 -5.03 -6.55
N GLY A 78 11.97 -4.39 -5.82
CA GLY A 78 13.32 -4.11 -6.30
C GLY A 78 14.06 -5.36 -6.78
N ALA A 79 13.98 -6.46 -6.03
CA ALA A 79 14.56 -7.75 -6.43
C ALA A 79 13.94 -8.28 -7.72
N CYS A 80 12.61 -8.29 -7.83
CA CYS A 80 11.92 -8.73 -9.04
C CYS A 80 12.25 -7.83 -10.25
N LEU A 81 12.32 -6.51 -10.06
CA LEU A 81 12.68 -5.56 -11.12
C LEU A 81 14.09 -5.81 -11.65
N ALA A 82 15.04 -6.09 -10.74
CA ALA A 82 16.41 -6.40 -11.13
C ALA A 82 16.46 -7.62 -12.06
N PHE A 83 15.78 -8.71 -11.71
CA PHE A 83 15.70 -9.89 -12.59
C PHE A 83 15.14 -9.54 -13.98
N TYR A 84 14.06 -8.75 -14.03
CA TYR A 84 13.50 -8.25 -15.29
C TYR A 84 14.51 -7.44 -16.12
N LEU A 85 15.22 -6.49 -15.49
CA LEU A 85 16.19 -5.63 -16.18
C LEU A 85 17.39 -6.41 -16.73
N TYR A 86 17.78 -7.50 -16.08
CA TYR A 86 18.87 -8.37 -16.54
C TYR A 86 18.41 -9.51 -17.47
N ASN A 87 17.14 -9.53 -17.90
CA ASN A 87 16.55 -10.61 -18.70
C ASN A 87 16.68 -12.00 -18.04
N ILE A 88 16.66 -12.04 -16.71
CA ILE A 88 16.70 -13.28 -15.92
C ILE A 88 15.27 -13.59 -15.48
N SER A 89 14.88 -14.87 -15.52
CA SER A 89 13.58 -15.31 -15.00
C SER A 89 13.46 -14.99 -13.50
N VAL A 90 12.38 -14.28 -13.13
CA VAL A 90 12.06 -14.05 -11.72
C VAL A 90 11.80 -15.38 -11.02
N PRO A 91 12.48 -15.70 -9.91
CA PRO A 91 12.20 -16.90 -9.14
C PRO A 91 10.75 -16.96 -8.69
N GLY A 92 10.12 -18.15 -8.78
CA GLY A 92 8.72 -18.34 -8.41
C GLY A 92 8.40 -17.87 -6.98
N ASP A 93 9.30 -18.14 -6.04
CA ASP A 93 9.14 -17.75 -4.63
C ASP A 93 9.16 -16.22 -4.44
N ALA A 94 9.99 -15.50 -5.21
CA ALA A 94 10.05 -14.04 -5.16
C ALA A 94 8.79 -13.41 -5.74
N ALA A 95 8.31 -13.94 -6.86
CA ALA A 95 7.05 -13.51 -7.48
C ALA A 95 5.86 -13.78 -6.55
N PHE A 96 5.82 -14.95 -5.92
CA PHE A 96 4.80 -15.31 -4.93
C PHE A 96 4.85 -14.38 -3.71
N ALA A 97 6.02 -14.16 -3.13
CA ALA A 97 6.18 -13.28 -1.98
C ALA A 97 5.73 -11.84 -2.28
N LEU A 98 6.05 -11.32 -3.47
CA LEU A 98 5.60 -9.99 -3.90
C LEU A 98 4.07 -9.91 -4.04
N GLN A 99 3.45 -10.92 -4.66
CA GLN A 99 1.99 -11.00 -4.77
C GLN A 99 1.33 -11.13 -3.40
N LEU A 100 1.89 -11.96 -2.52
CA LEU A 100 1.41 -12.16 -1.15
C LEU A 100 1.45 -10.85 -0.38
N TRP A 101 2.55 -10.09 -0.48
CA TRP A 101 2.66 -8.78 0.15
C TRP A 101 1.55 -7.83 -0.32
N HIS A 102 1.30 -7.80 -1.62
CA HIS A 102 0.29 -6.92 -2.22
C HIS A 102 -1.15 -7.44 -2.16
N THR A 103 -1.40 -8.60 -1.52
CA THR A 103 -2.74 -9.20 -1.39
C THR A 103 -3.84 -8.20 -1.02
N PRO A 104 -3.66 -7.27 -0.06
CA PRO A 104 -4.72 -6.34 0.32
C PRO A 104 -5.18 -5.42 -0.81
N PHE A 105 -4.35 -5.22 -1.83
CA PHE A 105 -4.61 -4.39 -3.00
C PHE A 105 -4.96 -5.21 -4.25
N MET A 106 -4.73 -6.52 -4.26
CA MET A 106 -4.97 -7.37 -5.43
C MET A 106 -6.39 -7.25 -5.99
N PRO A 107 -7.47 -7.14 -5.18
CA PRO A 107 -8.81 -6.96 -5.72
C PRO A 107 -8.96 -5.68 -6.56
N LEU A 108 -8.14 -4.65 -6.33
CA LEU A 108 -8.15 -3.41 -7.11
C LEU A 108 -7.71 -3.64 -8.55
N LEU A 109 -6.78 -4.59 -8.75
CA LEU A 109 -6.28 -4.95 -10.07
C LEU A 109 -7.33 -5.70 -10.91
N THR A 110 -8.39 -6.26 -10.30
CA THR A 110 -9.46 -6.95 -11.04
C THR A 110 -10.30 -6.01 -11.89
N PHE A 111 -10.30 -4.71 -11.59
CA PHE A 111 -10.98 -3.70 -12.39
C PHE A 111 -10.23 -3.34 -13.68
N VAL A 112 -8.99 -3.81 -13.84
CA VAL A 112 -8.15 -3.52 -15.00
C VAL A 112 -7.81 -4.83 -15.71
N SER A 113 -8.10 -4.89 -17.01
CA SER A 113 -7.65 -5.99 -17.85
C SER A 113 -6.20 -5.76 -18.28
N PHE A 114 -5.26 -6.51 -17.69
CA PHE A 114 -3.84 -6.41 -18.05
C PHE A 114 -3.53 -7.33 -19.24
N PRO A 115 -2.92 -6.81 -20.31
CA PRO A 115 -2.49 -7.66 -21.41
C PRO A 115 -1.26 -8.49 -21.02
N VAL A 116 -1.04 -9.57 -21.75
CA VAL A 116 0.18 -10.39 -21.69
C VAL A 116 1.06 -9.99 -22.86
N TYR A 117 2.30 -9.61 -22.61
CA TYR A 117 3.25 -9.20 -23.66
C TYR A 117 4.49 -10.09 -23.61
N GLN A 118 4.76 -10.83 -24.68
CA GLN A 118 5.91 -11.74 -24.79
C GLN A 118 6.05 -12.72 -23.61
N GLY A 119 4.92 -13.23 -23.09
CA GLY A 119 4.90 -14.12 -21.92
C GLY A 119 5.01 -13.42 -20.57
N TYR A 120 5.22 -12.10 -20.55
CA TYR A 120 5.19 -11.29 -19.33
C TYR A 120 3.78 -10.78 -19.03
N ASN A 121 3.35 -11.05 -17.82
CA ASN A 121 2.07 -10.57 -17.30
C ASN A 121 2.21 -9.12 -16.84
N LEU A 122 1.61 -8.15 -17.56
CA LEU A 122 1.71 -6.74 -17.16
C LEU A 122 1.04 -6.43 -15.81
N TYR A 123 0.15 -7.30 -15.31
CA TYR A 123 -0.37 -7.17 -13.94
C TYR A 123 0.78 -7.18 -12.92
N PHE A 124 1.85 -7.94 -13.20
CA PHE A 124 2.99 -8.03 -12.31
C PHE A 124 3.71 -6.68 -12.21
N LEU A 125 3.79 -5.91 -13.31
CA LEU A 125 4.32 -4.55 -13.31
C LEU A 125 3.45 -3.57 -12.49
N ALA A 126 2.14 -3.81 -12.40
CA ALA A 126 1.26 -3.00 -11.57
C ALA A 126 1.59 -3.13 -10.06
N LEU A 127 2.14 -4.27 -9.63
CA LEU A 127 2.52 -4.50 -8.23
C LEU A 127 3.60 -3.51 -7.75
N PHE A 128 4.50 -3.07 -8.64
CA PHE A 128 5.56 -2.11 -8.31
C PHE A 128 5.01 -0.71 -7.99
N ILE A 129 3.80 -0.40 -8.45
CA ILE A 129 3.15 0.90 -8.25
C ILE A 129 2.38 0.92 -6.91
N LEU A 130 1.96 -0.24 -6.39
CA LEU A 130 1.14 -0.34 -5.19
C LEU A 130 1.78 0.26 -3.92
N PRO A 131 3.10 0.11 -3.65
CA PRO A 131 3.76 0.83 -2.56
C PRO A 131 3.66 2.36 -2.70
N VAL A 132 3.78 2.88 -3.91
CA VAL A 132 3.66 4.32 -4.19
C VAL A 132 2.22 4.77 -3.95
N PHE A 133 1.25 4.00 -4.44
CA PHE A 133 -0.17 4.25 -4.18
C PHE A 133 -0.48 4.27 -2.68
N TYR A 134 0.06 3.33 -1.90
CA TYR A 134 -0.07 3.28 -0.44
C TYR A 134 0.42 4.58 0.23
N VAL A 135 1.61 5.05 -0.15
CA VAL A 135 2.21 6.28 0.38
C VAL A 135 1.37 7.52 0.01
N LEU A 136 0.93 7.61 -1.25
CA LEU A 136 0.10 8.72 -1.71
C LEU A 136 -1.26 8.74 -1.00
N LEU A 137 -1.86 7.58 -0.74
CA LEU A 137 -3.12 7.48 0.00
C LEU A 137 -2.98 8.02 1.43
N LEU A 138 -1.93 7.62 2.15
CA LEU A 138 -1.62 8.13 3.49
C LEU A 138 -1.42 9.65 3.50
N TRP A 139 -0.65 10.15 2.54
CA TRP A 139 -0.36 11.57 2.44
C TRP A 139 -1.60 12.41 2.09
N ALA A 140 -2.38 11.96 1.10
CA ALA A 140 -3.63 12.61 0.71
C ALA A 140 -4.59 12.68 1.89
N ALA A 141 -4.73 11.58 2.64
CA ALA A 141 -5.53 11.55 3.85
C ALA A 141 -5.05 12.58 4.88
N GLY A 142 -3.74 12.62 5.16
CA GLY A 142 -3.16 13.58 6.10
C GLY A 142 -3.37 15.05 5.71
N ARG A 143 -3.41 15.37 4.41
CA ARG A 143 -3.72 16.73 3.94
C ARG A 143 -5.15 17.15 4.26
N THR A 144 -6.12 16.24 4.15
CA THR A 144 -7.52 16.57 4.46
C THR A 144 -7.73 16.94 5.92
N SER A 145 -6.95 16.37 6.85
CA SER A 145 -7.00 16.77 8.27
C SER A 145 -6.42 18.16 8.53
N SER A 146 -5.35 18.57 7.84
CA SER A 146 -4.75 19.90 8.05
C SER A 146 -5.58 21.04 7.47
N GLY A 147 -6.37 20.80 6.42
CA GLY A 147 -7.25 21.82 5.82
C GLY A 147 -8.44 22.20 6.69
N GLN A 148 -8.88 21.33 7.62
CA GLN A 148 -10.03 21.61 8.49
C GLN A 148 -9.69 22.54 9.67
N GLU A 149 -8.43 22.61 10.11
CA GLU A 149 -8.01 23.52 11.20
C GLU A 149 -7.86 25.00 10.75
N GLN A 150 -7.88 25.28 9.45
CA GLN A 150 -7.65 26.62 8.89
C GLN A 150 -8.92 27.37 8.47
N SER A 151 -10.11 26.81 8.66
CA SER A 151 -11.34 27.58 8.40
C SER A 151 -11.51 28.69 9.44
N PRO A 152 -11.52 29.97 9.05
CA PRO A 152 -11.73 31.06 9.98
C PRO A 152 -13.14 30.96 10.55
N VAL A 153 -13.25 30.96 11.89
CA VAL A 153 -14.53 31.13 12.58
C VAL A 153 -15.11 32.49 12.13
N PRO A 154 -16.29 32.53 11.51
CA PRO A 154 -16.93 33.81 11.21
C PRO A 154 -17.22 34.51 12.53
N ARG A 155 -16.62 35.68 12.73
CA ARG A 155 -16.93 36.58 13.85
C ARG A 155 -18.21 37.34 13.56
#